data_AF-A0A7Y0PDQ2-F1
#
_entry.id   AF-A0A7Y0PDQ2-F1
#
_cell.length_a   1.000
_cell.length_b   1.000
_cell.length_c   1.000
_cell.angle_alpha   90.00
_cell.angle_beta   90.00
_cell.angle_gamma   90.00
#
_symmetry.space_group_name_H-M   'P 1'
#
loop_
_entity.id
_entity.type
_entity.pdbx_description
1 polymer ?
#
loop_
_entity_poly.entity_id
_entity_poly.type
_entity_poly.pdbx_seq_one_letter_code
_entity_poly.pdbx_strand_id
1 'polypeptide(L)'
;MNDSIFGITPVLTGVEAATVLRSFSTLWNLNYGQQIGSLTDDLNLCRRFFDPLARGHTLRNRLSSLGSAPPGLAKELGDYKPPLIYDAGDQTFIIGVEGRLLIAMLSEEDLSDAVIVFSASRIAQAEHTALQIYRDWSTARLSQVIDLRNGRGREVMQAIAVGITLALLVNRSDSPDRAVESQGRETEYGADLNEAVFNGAESFATIISGSRRGRSVDEQKLKGGYGITEARRRLAHRIVLAPSVETGTPRVYIPSEFRNDVVTFLARDLARRPSLNTAQLGVAFDALVSALRANAGSLAHKSRTFEMASDTLDLRDELLEAFDEARQ
;
A
#
# COMPACT_ATOMS: atom_id res chain seq x y z
N MET A 1 0.32 29.81 30.50
CA MET A 1 -0.62 29.15 29.55
C MET A 1 -1.53 28.29 30.41
N ASN A 2 -2.82 28.18 30.09
CA ASN A 2 -3.67 27.22 30.80
C ASN A 2 -3.20 25.83 30.36
N ASP A 3 -2.50 25.13 31.24
CA ASP A 3 -1.97 23.78 31.01
C ASP A 3 -3.12 22.77 31.03
N SER A 4 -3.97 22.78 30.00
CA SER A 4 -5.06 21.80 29.84
C SER A 4 -4.59 20.58 29.07
N ILE A 5 -5.09 19.41 29.43
CA ILE A 5 -4.82 18.13 28.76
C ILE A 5 -5.89 17.92 27.72
N PHE A 6 -5.57 18.12 26.44
CA PHE A 6 -6.53 17.95 25.34
C PHE A 6 -7.85 18.73 25.54
N GLY A 7 -7.81 19.84 26.27
CA GLY A 7 -8.99 20.66 26.61
C GLY A 7 -9.63 20.38 27.98
N ILE A 8 -9.13 19.43 28.77
CA ILE A 8 -9.56 19.18 30.16
C ILE A 8 -8.62 19.85 31.18
N THR A 9 -9.17 20.36 32.28
CA THR A 9 -8.40 20.91 33.40
C THR A 9 -7.43 19.85 33.96
N PRO A 10 -6.17 20.18 34.25
CA PRO A 10 -5.17 19.22 34.75
C PRO A 10 -5.43 18.76 36.19
N VAL A 11 -6.46 19.33 36.83
CA VAL A 11 -6.91 19.06 38.18
C VAL A 11 -8.33 18.50 38.09
N LEU A 12 -8.52 17.29 38.61
CA LEU A 12 -9.82 16.62 38.67
C LEU A 12 -10.05 16.14 40.09
N THR A 13 -11.28 16.14 40.56
CA THR A 13 -11.65 15.39 41.77
C THR A 13 -11.64 13.89 41.47
N GLY A 14 -11.46 13.05 42.49
CA GLY A 14 -11.54 11.59 42.31
C GLY A 14 -12.86 11.13 41.69
N VAL A 15 -13.98 11.81 42.01
CA VAL A 15 -15.30 11.54 41.44
C VAL A 15 -15.38 11.90 39.94
N GLU A 16 -14.84 13.05 39.55
CA GLU A 16 -14.76 13.44 38.13
C GLU A 16 -13.88 12.47 37.35
N ALA A 17 -12.70 12.14 37.88
CA ALA A 17 -11.77 11.19 37.29
C ALA A 17 -12.38 9.79 37.10
N ALA A 18 -13.06 9.26 38.13
CA ALA A 18 -13.77 7.99 38.04
C ALA A 18 -14.93 8.03 37.03
N THR A 19 -15.62 9.16 36.93
CA THR A 19 -16.67 9.37 35.93
C THR A 19 -16.10 9.34 34.53
N VAL A 20 -15.06 10.14 34.25
CA VAL A 20 -14.37 10.17 32.95
C VAL A 20 -13.90 8.77 32.57
N LEU A 21 -13.17 8.09 33.47
CA LEU A 21 -12.62 6.77 33.22
C LEU A 21 -13.70 5.75 32.85
N ARG A 22 -14.80 5.71 33.61
CA ARG A 22 -15.94 4.81 33.35
C ARG A 22 -16.61 5.12 32.02
N SER A 23 -16.95 6.39 31.76
CA SER A 23 -17.68 6.79 30.57
C SER A 23 -16.84 6.57 29.31
N PHE A 24 -15.54 6.91 29.36
CA PHE A 24 -14.62 6.72 28.24
C PHE A 24 -14.33 5.24 27.99
N SER A 25 -14.19 4.42 29.04
CA SER A 25 -14.01 2.97 28.88
C SER A 25 -15.24 2.29 28.31
N THR A 26 -16.44 2.75 28.69
CA THR A 26 -17.70 2.27 28.11
C THR A 26 -17.79 2.65 26.64
N LEU A 27 -17.47 3.90 26.30
CA LEU A 27 -17.42 4.37 24.92
C LEU A 27 -16.38 3.61 24.07
N TRP A 28 -15.21 3.33 24.63
CA TRP A 28 -14.17 2.52 23.98
C TRP A 28 -14.71 1.15 23.56
N ASN A 29 -15.37 0.45 24.48
CA ASN A 29 -15.97 -0.85 24.19
C ASN A 29 -17.06 -0.75 23.12
N LEU A 30 -17.87 0.31 23.13
CA LEU A 30 -18.88 0.55 22.08
C LEU A 30 -18.24 0.81 20.70
N ASN A 31 -17.12 1.52 20.63
CA ASN A 31 -16.47 1.86 19.36
C ASN A 31 -15.63 0.73 18.77
N TYR A 32 -14.91 0.00 19.61
CA TYR A 32 -13.93 -0.99 19.18
C TYR A 32 -14.37 -2.44 19.42
N GLY A 33 -15.45 -2.67 20.19
CA GLY A 33 -16.00 -3.99 20.47
C GLY A 33 -15.16 -4.84 21.42
N GLN A 34 -14.24 -4.21 22.15
CA GLN A 34 -13.34 -4.86 23.09
C GLN A 34 -13.04 -3.97 24.28
N GLN A 35 -12.64 -4.59 25.40
CA GLN A 35 -12.12 -3.87 26.56
C GLN A 35 -10.78 -3.20 26.24
N ILE A 36 -10.41 -2.24 27.07
CA ILE A 36 -9.13 -1.54 26.98
C ILE A 36 -8.00 -2.53 27.27
N GLY A 37 -7.04 -2.58 26.37
CA GLY A 37 -5.88 -3.47 26.43
C GLY A 37 -4.58 -2.69 26.59
N SER A 38 -3.54 -3.15 25.89
CA SER A 38 -2.26 -2.48 25.87
C SER A 38 -2.40 -1.11 25.20
N LEU A 39 -1.72 -0.09 25.73
CA LEU A 39 -1.78 1.26 25.17
C LEU A 39 -1.36 1.27 23.69
N THR A 40 -0.31 0.53 23.33
CA THR A 40 0.19 0.46 21.96
C THR A 40 -0.82 -0.16 20.99
N ASP A 41 -1.45 -1.28 21.37
CA ASP A 41 -2.42 -1.96 20.49
C ASP A 41 -3.70 -1.13 20.36
N ASP A 42 -4.16 -0.53 21.46
CA ASP A 42 -5.34 0.34 21.47
C ASP A 42 -5.13 1.58 20.59
N LEU A 43 -3.98 2.25 20.69
CA LEU A 43 -3.66 3.39 19.84
C LEU A 43 -3.59 3.01 18.35
N ASN A 44 -3.16 1.79 18.03
CA ASN A 44 -3.24 1.27 16.67
C ASN A 44 -4.68 1.03 16.21
N LEU A 45 -5.58 0.60 17.09
CA LEU A 45 -7.00 0.42 16.77
C LEU A 45 -7.71 1.73 16.43
N CYS A 46 -7.27 2.86 16.99
CA CYS A 46 -7.80 4.18 16.63
C CYS A 46 -7.72 4.46 15.13
N ARG A 47 -6.79 3.84 14.37
CA ARG A 47 -6.76 3.91 12.89
C ARG A 47 -8.09 3.49 12.24
N ARG A 48 -8.93 2.70 12.92
CA ARG A 48 -10.27 2.35 12.43
C ARG A 48 -11.09 3.59 12.07
N PHE A 49 -10.96 4.69 12.80
CA PHE A 49 -11.73 5.92 12.52
C PHE A 49 -10.84 7.09 12.05
N PHE A 50 -9.56 7.07 12.43
CA PHE A 50 -8.65 8.21 12.24
C PHE A 50 -7.52 7.96 11.23
N ASP A 51 -7.53 6.83 10.50
CA ASP A 51 -6.58 6.59 9.42
C ASP A 51 -6.84 7.55 8.24
N PRO A 52 -5.89 8.45 7.90
CA PRO A 52 -6.04 9.40 6.80
C PRO A 52 -6.14 8.74 5.42
N LEU A 53 -5.81 7.45 5.30
CA LEU A 53 -5.90 6.69 4.06
C LEU A 53 -7.22 5.92 3.93
N ALA A 54 -8.08 5.96 4.94
CA ALA A 54 -9.39 5.34 4.89
C ALA A 54 -10.26 6.02 3.81
N ARG A 55 -10.83 5.21 2.91
CA ARG A 55 -11.77 5.72 1.89
C ARG A 55 -13.05 6.19 2.57
N GLY A 56 -13.67 7.26 2.06
CA GLY A 56 -14.92 7.79 2.62
C GLY A 56 -16.05 6.76 2.72
N HIS A 57 -16.19 5.83 1.75
CA HIS A 57 -17.17 4.74 1.87
C HIS A 57 -16.87 3.79 3.03
N THR A 58 -15.60 3.43 3.25
CA THR A 58 -15.19 2.60 4.39
C THR A 58 -15.49 3.30 5.71
N LEU A 59 -15.18 4.60 5.81
CA LEU A 59 -15.48 5.36 7.02
C LEU A 59 -16.99 5.45 7.28
N ARG A 60 -17.79 5.73 6.25
CA ARG A 60 -19.26 5.73 6.35
C ARG A 60 -19.81 4.40 6.86
N ASN A 61 -19.35 3.28 6.33
CA ASN A 61 -19.80 1.95 6.78
C ASN A 61 -19.38 1.67 8.25
N ARG A 62 -18.19 2.13 8.64
CA ARG A 62 -17.71 2.00 10.03
C ARG A 62 -18.55 2.86 10.97
N LEU A 63 -18.89 4.09 10.59
CA LEU A 63 -19.75 4.98 11.38
C LEU A 63 -21.18 4.43 11.47
N SER A 64 -21.76 3.95 10.38
CA SER A 64 -23.12 3.40 10.37
C SER A 64 -23.26 2.07 11.12
N SER A 65 -22.15 1.41 11.46
CA SER A 65 -22.14 0.18 12.26
C SER A 65 -21.90 0.44 13.74
N LEU A 66 -21.65 1.69 14.14
CA LEU A 66 -21.61 2.06 15.55
C LEU A 66 -23.02 2.10 16.11
N GLY A 67 -23.19 1.55 17.32
CA GLY A 67 -24.42 1.72 18.08
C GLY A 67 -24.48 3.07 18.76
N SER A 68 -25.70 3.61 18.94
CA SER A 68 -25.92 4.81 19.76
C SER A 68 -25.52 4.56 21.21
N ALA A 69 -24.93 5.57 21.85
CA ALA A 69 -24.63 5.54 23.28
C ALA A 69 -25.94 5.53 24.08
N PRO A 70 -26.04 4.73 25.17
CA PRO A 70 -27.19 4.79 26.06
C PRO A 70 -27.44 6.22 26.59
N PRO A 71 -28.69 6.65 26.83
CA PRO A 71 -29.00 8.05 27.14
C PRO A 71 -28.22 8.66 28.32
N GLY A 72 -27.97 7.88 29.38
CA GLY A 72 -27.16 8.32 30.51
C GLY A 72 -25.70 8.59 30.13
N LEU A 73 -25.12 7.70 29.31
CA LEU A 73 -23.77 7.87 28.78
C LEU A 73 -23.73 9.03 27.78
N ALA A 74 -24.70 9.16 26.87
CA ALA A 74 -24.75 10.24 25.89
C ALA A 74 -24.78 11.63 26.56
N LYS A 75 -25.51 11.77 27.68
CA LYS A 75 -25.53 12.99 28.47
C LYS A 75 -24.15 13.30 29.07
N GLU A 76 -23.49 12.30 29.66
CA GLU A 76 -22.15 12.47 30.24
C GLU A 76 -21.11 12.81 29.16
N LEU A 77 -21.20 12.22 27.97
CA LEU A 77 -20.23 12.43 26.90
C LEU A 77 -20.41 13.77 26.16
N GLY A 78 -21.61 14.34 26.17
CA GLY A 78 -21.93 15.58 25.43
C GLY A 78 -21.13 16.81 25.86
N ASP A 79 -20.60 16.80 27.08
CA ASP A 79 -19.77 17.86 27.64
C ASP A 79 -18.34 17.86 27.09
N TYR A 80 -17.87 16.73 26.54
CA TYR A 80 -16.55 16.62 25.94
C TYR A 80 -16.58 17.02 24.46
N LYS A 81 -15.46 17.53 23.98
CA LYS A 81 -15.28 18.02 22.60
C LYS A 81 -14.06 17.38 21.96
N PRO A 82 -13.91 17.49 20.63
CA PRO A 82 -12.68 17.11 19.97
C PRO A 82 -11.46 17.82 20.60
N PRO A 83 -10.33 17.13 20.72
CA PRO A 83 -10.04 15.82 20.10
C PRO A 83 -10.37 14.60 20.97
N LEU A 84 -10.87 14.78 22.21
CA LEU A 84 -11.16 13.67 23.12
C LEU A 84 -12.33 12.80 22.63
N ILE A 85 -13.42 13.46 22.24
CA ILE A 85 -14.64 12.82 21.74
C ILE A 85 -15.15 13.56 20.53
N TYR A 86 -15.54 12.81 19.51
CA TYR A 86 -16.22 13.32 18.31
C TYR A 86 -17.69 12.90 18.36
N ASP A 87 -18.59 13.88 18.24
CA ASP A 87 -20.02 13.63 18.05
C ASP A 87 -20.28 13.34 16.56
N ALA A 88 -20.77 12.13 16.28
CA ALA A 88 -21.09 11.64 14.94
C ALA A 88 -22.59 11.74 14.62
N GLY A 89 -23.39 12.38 15.49
CA GLY A 89 -24.85 12.47 15.37
C GLY A 89 -25.57 11.24 15.93
N ASP A 90 -26.89 11.33 16.10
CA ASP A 90 -27.76 10.22 16.54
C ASP A 90 -27.27 9.53 17.83
N GLN A 91 -26.77 10.32 18.78
CA GLN A 91 -26.17 9.87 20.05
C GLN A 91 -24.96 8.92 19.84
N THR A 92 -24.33 8.97 18.68
CA THR A 92 -23.13 8.19 18.36
C THR A 92 -21.91 9.04 18.62
N PHE A 93 -21.02 8.55 19.48
CA PHE A 93 -19.79 9.23 19.85
C PHE A 93 -18.59 8.37 19.46
N ILE A 94 -17.46 9.01 19.18
CA ILE A 94 -16.20 8.33 18.84
C ILE A 94 -15.11 8.82 19.76
N ILE A 95 -14.42 7.89 20.42
CA ILE A 95 -13.20 8.17 21.19
C ILE A 95 -11.94 7.91 20.36
N GLY A 96 -11.02 8.86 20.40
CA GLY A 96 -9.77 8.85 19.64
C GLY A 96 -8.52 8.60 20.46
N VAL A 97 -7.38 9.01 19.90
CA VAL A 97 -6.03 8.84 20.49
C VAL A 97 -5.95 9.55 21.83
N GLU A 98 -6.40 10.79 21.90
CA GLU A 98 -6.36 11.65 23.09
C GLU A 98 -7.23 11.08 24.21
N GLY A 99 -8.43 10.61 23.87
CA GLY A 99 -9.31 9.95 24.84
C GLY A 99 -8.68 8.67 25.41
N ARG A 100 -8.00 7.88 24.57
CA ARG A 100 -7.28 6.68 25.03
C ARG A 100 -6.08 6.99 25.92
N LEU A 101 -5.33 8.05 25.59
CA LEU A 101 -4.21 8.53 26.40
C LEU A 101 -4.69 9.06 27.75
N LEU A 102 -5.80 9.79 27.78
CA LEU A 102 -6.40 10.24 29.05
C LEU A 102 -6.84 9.05 29.92
N ILE A 103 -7.45 8.01 29.33
CA ILE A 103 -7.76 6.78 30.06
C ILE A 103 -6.50 6.15 30.65
N ALA A 104 -5.41 6.02 29.87
CA ALA A 104 -4.15 5.50 30.40
C ALA A 104 -3.66 6.32 31.58
N MET A 105 -3.70 7.65 31.45
CA MET A 105 -3.26 8.54 32.53
C MET A 105 -4.08 8.33 33.81
N LEU A 106 -5.41 8.34 33.70
CA LEU A 106 -6.32 8.14 34.84
C LEU A 106 -6.22 6.75 35.46
N SER A 107 -5.88 5.72 34.67
CA SER A 107 -5.78 4.33 35.16
C SER A 107 -4.57 4.08 36.04
N GLU A 108 -3.59 4.98 36.05
CA GLU A 108 -2.39 4.90 36.88
C GLU A 108 -2.52 5.70 38.19
N GLU A 109 -3.62 6.43 38.38
CA GLU A 109 -3.86 7.26 39.57
C GLU A 109 -4.70 6.51 40.62
N ASP A 110 -4.53 6.86 41.90
CA ASP A 110 -5.44 6.42 42.96
C ASP A 110 -6.69 7.30 42.95
N LEU A 111 -7.80 6.77 42.41
CA LEU A 111 -9.05 7.50 42.29
C LEU A 111 -9.77 7.73 43.64
N SER A 112 -9.27 7.16 44.73
CA SER A 112 -9.78 7.45 46.08
C SER A 112 -9.28 8.79 46.62
N ASP A 113 -8.29 9.40 45.96
CA ASP A 113 -7.81 10.74 46.30
C ASP A 113 -8.88 11.80 46.06
N ALA A 114 -8.93 12.78 46.98
CA ALA A 114 -9.88 13.88 46.88
C ALA A 114 -9.64 14.72 45.61
N VAL A 115 -8.39 14.85 45.19
CA VAL A 115 -7.96 15.64 44.03
C VAL A 115 -6.77 14.95 43.35
N ILE A 116 -6.88 14.76 42.05
CA ILE A 116 -5.85 14.27 41.14
C ILE A 116 -5.28 15.46 40.39
N VAL A 117 -3.96 15.59 40.37
CA VAL A 117 -3.25 16.67 39.67
C VAL A 117 -2.22 16.06 38.73
N PHE A 118 -2.40 16.29 37.43
CA PHE A 118 -1.44 15.87 36.44
C PHE A 118 -0.26 16.84 36.36
N SER A 119 0.95 16.30 36.43
CA SER A 119 2.17 17.11 36.25
C SER A 119 2.34 17.55 34.81
N ALA A 120 2.88 18.75 34.59
CA ALA A 120 3.13 19.29 33.26
C ALA A 120 3.98 18.35 32.38
N SER A 121 4.92 17.61 32.96
CA SER A 121 5.73 16.61 32.23
C SER A 121 4.88 15.46 31.68
N ARG A 122 3.89 15.01 32.45
CA ARG A 122 3.00 13.90 32.05
C ARG A 122 2.05 14.34 30.94
N ILE A 123 1.52 15.57 31.05
CA ILE A 123 0.72 16.22 30.01
C ILE A 123 1.51 16.31 28.71
N ALA A 124 2.71 16.87 28.78
CA ALA A 124 3.58 17.03 27.62
C ALA A 124 3.94 15.68 26.97
N GLN A 125 4.11 14.61 27.76
CA GLN A 125 4.37 13.27 27.24
C GLN A 125 3.16 12.69 26.48
N ALA A 126 1.95 12.87 27.02
CA ALA A 126 0.72 12.44 26.34
C ALA A 126 0.51 13.21 25.02
N GLU A 127 0.66 14.53 25.04
CA GLU A 127 0.57 15.37 23.83
C GLU A 127 1.64 15.01 22.80
N HIS A 128 2.87 14.76 23.25
CA HIS A 128 3.95 14.30 22.36
C HIS A 128 3.58 12.97 21.70
N THR A 129 3.02 12.03 22.47
CA THR A 129 2.60 10.72 21.96
C THR A 129 1.51 10.86 20.90
N ALA A 130 0.47 11.66 21.18
CA ALA A 130 -0.59 11.95 20.20
C ALA A 130 0.00 12.58 18.91
N LEU A 131 0.86 13.59 19.05
CA LEU A 131 1.50 14.26 17.92
C LEU A 131 2.34 13.31 17.06
N GLN A 132 3.11 12.41 17.67
CA GLN A 132 3.90 11.42 16.92
C GLN A 132 2.99 10.48 16.12
N ILE A 133 1.90 10.01 16.71
CA ILE A 133 0.92 9.16 16.02
C ILE A 133 0.33 9.85 14.79
N TYR A 134 -0.09 11.11 14.93
CA TYR A 134 -0.63 11.86 13.80
C TYR A 134 0.43 12.16 12.73
N ARG A 135 1.69 12.43 13.12
CA ARG A 135 2.80 12.58 12.18
C ARG A 135 3.05 11.30 11.39
N ASP A 136 3.10 10.16 12.07
CA ASP A 136 3.27 8.87 11.42
C ASP A 136 2.13 8.58 10.44
N TRP A 137 0.88 8.85 10.84
CA TRP A 137 -0.28 8.60 9.98
C TRP A 137 -0.31 9.54 8.77
N SER A 138 -0.01 10.83 8.99
CA SER A 138 0.00 11.83 7.91
C SER A 138 1.08 11.55 6.85
N THR A 139 2.22 10.98 7.27
CA THR A 139 3.33 10.65 6.37
C THR A 139 3.28 9.23 5.83
N ALA A 140 2.42 8.36 6.38
CA ALA A 140 2.33 6.94 6.02
C ALA A 140 2.17 6.71 4.51
N ARG A 141 1.39 7.53 3.81
CA ARG A 141 1.22 7.39 2.35
C ARG A 141 2.50 7.63 1.57
N LEU A 142 3.23 8.67 1.96
CA LEU A 142 4.50 9.01 1.33
C LEU A 142 5.51 7.89 1.60
N SER A 143 5.61 7.44 2.84
CA SER A 143 6.47 6.31 3.23
C SER A 143 6.12 5.05 2.43
N GLN A 144 4.84 4.69 2.30
CA GLN A 144 4.41 3.56 1.47
C GLN A 144 4.85 3.68 0.00
N VAL A 145 4.75 4.87 -0.60
CA VAL A 145 5.18 5.09 -1.98
C VAL A 145 6.69 5.00 -2.12
N ILE A 146 7.43 5.55 -1.16
CA ILE A 146 8.90 5.46 -1.10
C ILE A 146 9.34 4.01 -0.94
N ASP A 147 8.69 3.24 -0.07
CA ASP A 147 8.99 1.83 0.16
C ASP A 147 8.72 0.99 -1.09
N LEU A 148 7.59 1.21 -1.76
CA LEU A 148 7.28 0.54 -3.03
C LEU A 148 8.35 0.82 -4.10
N ARG A 149 8.78 2.08 -4.22
CA ARG A 149 9.83 2.50 -5.18
C ARG A 149 11.20 1.91 -4.88
N ASN A 150 11.48 1.63 -3.61
CA ASN A 150 12.75 1.07 -3.16
C ASN A 150 12.72 -0.47 -3.06
N GLY A 151 11.63 -1.13 -3.46
CA GLY A 151 11.49 -2.59 -3.37
C GLY A 151 11.30 -3.09 -1.93
N ARG A 152 11.02 -2.17 -1.00
CA ARG A 152 10.80 -2.41 0.44
C ARG A 152 9.32 -2.46 0.82
N GLY A 153 8.42 -2.26 -0.14
CA GLY A 153 6.97 -2.35 0.10
C GLY A 153 6.59 -3.71 0.70
N ARG A 154 5.63 -3.73 1.63
CA ARG A 154 5.22 -4.95 2.35
C ARG A 154 4.91 -6.14 1.43
N GLU A 155 4.27 -5.87 0.31
CA GLU A 155 3.94 -6.87 -0.72
C GLU A 155 4.97 -6.84 -1.86
N VAL A 156 5.37 -8.03 -2.33
CA VAL A 156 6.16 -8.18 -3.56
C VAL A 156 5.35 -7.82 -4.80
N MET A 157 6.03 -7.44 -5.87
CA MET A 157 5.43 -7.13 -7.17
C MET A 157 4.73 -8.36 -7.71
N GLN A 158 3.53 -8.18 -8.26
CA GLN A 158 2.82 -9.30 -8.85
C GLN A 158 3.62 -9.91 -10.00
N ALA A 159 3.63 -11.25 -10.09
CA ALA A 159 4.48 -11.96 -11.03
C ALA A 159 4.21 -11.59 -12.50
N ILE A 160 2.98 -11.23 -12.85
CA ILE A 160 2.66 -10.73 -14.18
C ILE A 160 3.26 -9.36 -14.46
N ALA A 161 3.27 -8.46 -13.48
CA ALA A 161 3.86 -7.14 -13.65
C ALA A 161 5.37 -7.28 -13.87
N VAL A 162 6.02 -8.22 -13.14
CA VAL A 162 7.43 -8.59 -13.37
C VAL A 162 7.60 -9.13 -14.79
N GLY A 163 6.78 -10.09 -15.21
CA GLY A 163 6.82 -10.67 -16.55
C GLY A 163 6.63 -9.62 -17.66
N ILE A 164 5.71 -8.66 -17.51
CA ILE A 164 5.54 -7.57 -18.48
C ILE A 164 6.81 -6.72 -18.56
N THR A 165 7.40 -6.39 -17.41
CA THR A 165 8.63 -5.59 -17.36
C THR A 165 9.78 -6.32 -18.02
N LEU A 166 9.97 -7.62 -17.74
CA LEU A 166 10.98 -8.45 -18.38
C LEU A 166 10.73 -8.58 -19.89
N ALA A 167 9.48 -8.72 -20.33
CA ALA A 167 9.15 -8.78 -21.75
C ALA A 167 9.51 -7.47 -22.49
N LEU A 168 9.32 -6.31 -21.86
CA LEU A 168 9.78 -5.02 -22.41
C LEU A 168 11.30 -4.96 -22.54
N LEU A 169 12.02 -5.47 -21.54
CA LEU A 169 13.49 -5.53 -21.56
C LEU A 169 14.01 -6.49 -22.64
N VAL A 170 13.43 -7.69 -22.73
CA VAL A 170 13.78 -8.70 -23.76
C VAL A 170 13.52 -8.17 -25.16
N ASN A 171 12.37 -7.51 -25.38
CA ASN A 171 12.06 -6.91 -26.68
C ASN A 171 12.84 -5.61 -26.94
N ARG A 172 13.74 -5.17 -26.04
CA ARG A 172 14.48 -3.91 -26.15
C ARG A 172 13.59 -2.70 -26.42
N SER A 173 12.45 -2.66 -25.74
CA SER A 173 11.58 -1.49 -25.72
C SER A 173 12.18 -0.43 -24.80
N ASP A 174 13.28 0.19 -25.28
CA ASP A 174 14.21 1.00 -24.49
C ASP A 174 14.24 2.49 -24.86
N SER A 175 13.43 2.89 -25.82
CA SER A 175 13.37 4.23 -26.38
C SER A 175 11.96 4.54 -26.92
N PRO A 176 11.62 5.81 -27.16
CA PRO A 176 10.33 6.18 -27.76
C PRO A 176 10.04 5.47 -29.10
N ASP A 177 11.08 5.23 -29.91
CA ASP A 177 10.98 4.58 -31.21
C ASP A 177 10.75 3.07 -31.12
N ARG A 178 11.19 2.44 -30.02
CA ARG A 178 11.02 1.01 -29.75
C ARG A 178 9.91 0.71 -28.74
N ALA A 179 9.13 1.74 -28.38
CA ALA A 179 8.10 1.62 -27.36
C ALA A 179 6.93 0.75 -27.81
N VAL A 180 6.39 -0.02 -26.88
CA VAL A 180 5.20 -0.86 -27.12
C VAL A 180 3.95 0.01 -27.00
N GLU A 181 3.10 0.00 -28.02
CA GLU A 181 1.82 0.70 -27.97
C GLU A 181 0.84 -0.05 -27.06
N SER A 182 0.42 0.61 -25.97
CA SER A 182 -0.61 0.12 -25.06
C SER A 182 -2.02 0.30 -25.65
N GLN A 183 -2.27 -0.21 -26.87
CA GLN A 183 -3.61 -0.30 -27.44
C GLN A 183 -4.44 -1.40 -26.76
N GLY A 184 -5.74 -1.20 -26.62
CA GLY A 184 -6.66 -2.31 -26.39
C GLY A 184 -6.77 -3.18 -27.66
N ARG A 185 -7.44 -4.34 -27.57
CA ARG A 185 -7.72 -5.26 -28.71
C ARG A 185 -8.58 -4.66 -29.84
N GLU A 186 -8.69 -3.34 -29.94
CA GLU A 186 -9.62 -2.62 -30.83
C GLU A 186 -9.04 -2.39 -32.24
N THR A 187 -7.73 -2.60 -32.45
CA THR A 187 -7.16 -2.72 -33.80
C THR A 187 -6.37 -4.03 -33.91
N GLU A 188 -6.44 -4.68 -35.07
CA GLU A 188 -5.71 -5.91 -35.41
C GLU A 188 -4.18 -5.71 -35.30
N TYR A 189 -3.71 -4.46 -35.38
CA TYR A 189 -2.29 -4.10 -35.35
C TYR A 189 -1.69 -4.01 -33.93
N GLY A 190 -2.44 -3.46 -32.97
CA GLY A 190 -2.01 -3.34 -31.58
C GLY A 190 -2.21 -4.63 -30.77
N ALA A 191 -3.04 -5.55 -31.27
CA ALA A 191 -3.33 -6.82 -30.61
C ALA A 191 -2.10 -7.73 -30.52
N ASP A 192 -1.38 -7.97 -31.62
CA ASP A 192 -0.34 -9.00 -31.69
C ASP A 192 0.85 -8.78 -30.74
N LEU A 193 1.36 -7.54 -30.63
CA LEU A 193 2.49 -7.24 -29.74
C LEU A 193 2.08 -7.22 -28.28
N ASN A 194 0.89 -6.68 -27.99
CA ASN A 194 0.35 -6.70 -26.64
C ASN A 194 0.02 -8.11 -26.19
N GLU A 195 -0.48 -8.94 -27.11
CA GLU A 195 -0.70 -10.36 -26.91
C GLU A 195 0.61 -11.11 -26.71
N ALA A 196 1.65 -10.85 -27.51
CA ALA A 196 2.96 -11.45 -27.32
C ALA A 196 3.58 -11.11 -25.95
N VAL A 197 3.62 -9.81 -25.61
CA VAL A 197 4.11 -9.32 -24.31
C VAL A 197 3.30 -9.92 -23.16
N PHE A 198 1.97 -9.95 -23.29
CA PHE A 198 1.09 -10.51 -22.28
C PHE A 198 1.27 -12.03 -22.12
N ASN A 199 1.32 -12.78 -23.23
CA ASN A 199 1.52 -14.23 -23.24
C ASN A 199 2.88 -14.62 -22.64
N GLY A 200 3.94 -13.86 -22.96
CA GLY A 200 5.25 -14.00 -22.33
C GLY A 200 5.18 -13.77 -20.82
N ALA A 201 4.54 -12.68 -20.41
CA ALA A 201 4.38 -12.35 -19.01
C ALA A 201 3.50 -13.37 -18.24
N GLU A 202 2.47 -13.92 -18.88
CA GLU A 202 1.59 -14.95 -18.29
C GLU A 202 2.32 -16.29 -18.13
N SER A 203 3.13 -16.67 -19.13
CA SER A 203 3.98 -17.86 -19.06
C SER A 203 4.96 -17.78 -17.89
N PHE A 204 5.62 -16.62 -17.73
CA PHE A 204 6.44 -16.33 -16.56
C PHE A 204 5.65 -16.43 -15.25
N ALA A 205 4.53 -15.70 -15.17
CA ALA A 205 3.76 -15.59 -13.95
C ALA A 205 3.18 -16.93 -13.46
N THR A 206 2.82 -17.81 -14.40
CA THR A 206 2.30 -19.16 -14.10
C THR A 206 3.34 -20.00 -13.38
N ILE A 207 4.60 -19.95 -13.82
CA ILE A 207 5.71 -20.69 -13.21
C ILE A 207 6.03 -20.10 -11.83
N ILE A 208 6.13 -18.78 -11.73
CA ILE A 208 6.49 -18.09 -10.46
C ILE A 208 5.40 -18.22 -9.39
N SER A 209 4.12 -18.23 -9.78
CA SER A 209 2.99 -18.21 -8.83
C SER A 209 2.38 -19.59 -8.56
N GLY A 210 2.80 -20.63 -9.30
CA GLY A 210 2.28 -22.00 -9.18
C GLY A 210 0.78 -22.16 -9.45
N SER A 211 0.11 -21.12 -9.97
CA SER A 211 -1.34 -21.04 -10.10
C SER A 211 -1.77 -20.86 -11.55
N ARG A 212 -2.58 -21.80 -12.07
CA ARG A 212 -3.22 -21.79 -13.41
C ARG A 212 -4.59 -21.08 -13.41
N ARG A 213 -4.81 -20.06 -12.58
CA ARG A 213 -6.08 -19.32 -12.63
C ARG A 213 -6.03 -18.32 -13.78
N GLY A 214 -6.83 -18.58 -14.82
CA GLY A 214 -7.02 -17.67 -15.94
C GLY A 214 -7.51 -16.31 -15.46
N ARG A 215 -6.91 -15.24 -15.99
CA ARG A 215 -7.26 -13.86 -15.64
C ARG A 215 -8.38 -13.30 -16.49
N SER A 216 -9.07 -12.29 -15.97
CA SER A 216 -10.13 -11.60 -16.69
C SER A 216 -9.59 -10.86 -17.92
N VAL A 217 -10.42 -10.69 -18.96
CA VAL A 217 -10.02 -10.01 -20.21
C VAL A 217 -9.49 -8.60 -20.00
N ASP A 218 -9.94 -7.90 -18.94
CA ASP A 218 -9.46 -6.56 -18.61
C ASP A 218 -8.08 -6.56 -17.95
N GLU A 219 -7.72 -7.61 -17.21
CA GLU A 219 -6.35 -7.80 -16.68
C GLU A 219 -5.34 -8.17 -17.77
N GLN A 220 -5.84 -8.62 -18.93
CA GLN A 220 -5.01 -8.99 -20.09
C GLN A 220 -4.57 -7.79 -20.94
N LYS A 221 -5.18 -6.60 -20.76
CA LYS A 221 -4.91 -5.43 -21.59
C LYS A 221 -3.67 -4.70 -21.06
N LEU A 222 -2.75 -4.28 -21.93
CA LEU A 222 -1.68 -3.35 -21.51
C LEU A 222 -2.26 -1.96 -21.17
N LYS A 223 -3.33 -1.55 -21.87
CA LYS A 223 -4.08 -0.31 -21.57
C LYS A 223 -4.88 -0.45 -20.29
N GLY A 224 -4.42 0.20 -19.23
CA GLY A 224 -5.11 0.18 -17.93
C GLY A 224 -5.08 -1.19 -17.24
N GLY A 225 -4.32 -2.16 -17.76
CA GLY A 225 -4.12 -3.44 -17.12
C GLY A 225 -3.44 -3.29 -15.78
N TYR A 226 -3.83 -4.16 -14.86
CA TYR A 226 -3.28 -4.20 -13.51
C TYR A 226 -1.74 -4.34 -13.53
N GLY A 227 -1.19 -5.12 -14.46
CA GLY A 227 0.25 -5.38 -14.57
C GLY A 227 1.11 -4.14 -14.87
N ILE A 228 0.77 -3.34 -15.88
CA ILE A 228 1.52 -2.11 -16.20
C ILE A 228 1.31 -1.04 -15.12
N THR A 229 0.09 -0.93 -14.58
CA THR A 229 -0.20 0.01 -13.51
C THR A 229 0.65 -0.28 -12.27
N GLU A 230 0.76 -1.56 -11.91
CA GLU A 230 1.62 -2.00 -10.80
C GLU A 230 3.11 -1.80 -11.10
N ALA A 231 3.58 -2.14 -12.31
CA ALA A 231 4.94 -1.86 -12.73
C ALA A 231 5.29 -0.36 -12.65
N ARG A 232 4.41 0.52 -13.12
CA ARG A 232 4.58 1.97 -13.01
C ARG A 232 4.61 2.45 -11.56
N ARG A 233 3.79 1.89 -10.67
CA ARG A 233 3.80 2.27 -9.25
C ARG A 233 5.13 1.94 -8.58
N ARG A 234 5.78 0.84 -8.99
CA ARG A 234 7.04 0.36 -8.39
C ARG A 234 8.28 0.94 -9.07
N LEU A 235 8.34 0.89 -10.39
CA LEU A 235 9.49 1.33 -11.18
C LEU A 235 9.47 2.84 -11.45
N ALA A 236 8.31 3.48 -11.32
CA ALA A 236 8.17 4.93 -11.34
C ALA A 236 8.71 5.58 -12.63
N HIS A 237 9.80 6.34 -12.55
CA HIS A 237 10.38 7.03 -13.71
C HIS A 237 11.20 6.08 -14.61
N ARG A 238 11.54 4.89 -14.10
CA ARG A 238 12.26 3.85 -14.85
C ARG A 238 11.38 3.14 -15.90
N ILE A 239 10.06 3.37 -15.86
CA ILE A 239 9.13 2.93 -16.89
C ILE A 239 8.31 4.12 -17.36
N VAL A 240 8.37 4.41 -18.65
CA VAL A 240 7.71 5.58 -19.24
C VAL A 240 6.39 5.16 -19.87
N LEU A 241 5.32 5.87 -19.52
CA LEU A 241 4.03 5.82 -20.22
C LEU A 241 3.80 7.20 -20.86
N ALA A 242 4.11 7.33 -22.15
CA ALA A 242 3.97 8.58 -22.89
C ALA A 242 2.82 8.47 -23.90
N PRO A 243 1.97 9.50 -24.07
CA PRO A 243 1.01 9.50 -25.16
C PRO A 243 1.75 9.51 -26.50
N SER A 244 1.32 8.66 -27.44
CA SER A 244 1.75 8.73 -28.83
C SER A 244 1.24 10.03 -29.47
N VAL A 245 2.13 10.79 -30.10
CA VAL A 245 1.78 12.02 -30.83
C VAL A 245 0.89 11.72 -32.03
N GLU A 246 1.07 10.56 -32.66
CA GLU A 246 0.35 10.17 -33.89
C GLU A 246 -1.01 9.54 -33.60
N THR A 247 -1.09 8.71 -32.55
CA THR A 247 -2.26 7.86 -32.31
C THR A 247 -3.02 8.23 -31.03
N GLY A 248 -2.47 9.10 -30.18
CA GLY A 248 -3.04 9.43 -28.87
C GLY A 248 -3.01 8.29 -27.84
N THR A 249 -2.54 7.10 -28.23
CA THR A 249 -2.47 5.92 -27.37
C THR A 249 -1.20 5.92 -26.53
N PRO A 250 -1.24 5.51 -25.25
CA PRO A 250 -0.03 5.43 -24.45
C PRO A 250 0.97 4.42 -25.05
N ARG A 251 2.24 4.80 -25.12
CA ARG A 251 3.39 3.97 -25.47
C ARG A 251 4.20 3.69 -24.20
N VAL A 252 4.70 2.46 -24.08
CA VAL A 252 5.38 1.96 -22.88
C VAL A 252 6.78 1.48 -23.23
N TYR A 253 7.77 1.97 -22.50
CA TYR A 253 9.17 1.59 -22.65
C TYR A 253 9.95 1.80 -21.35
N ILE A 254 11.13 1.21 -21.24
CA ILE A 254 12.06 1.33 -20.12
C ILE A 254 13.33 2.00 -20.65
N PRO A 255 13.58 3.30 -20.37
CA PRO A 255 14.76 3.98 -20.90
C PRO A 255 16.04 3.19 -20.62
N SER A 256 16.92 3.09 -21.63
CA SER A 256 18.10 2.22 -21.58
C SER A 256 19.03 2.54 -20.39
N GLU A 257 19.11 3.81 -19.98
CA GLU A 257 19.86 4.25 -18.79
C GLU A 257 19.36 3.63 -17.47
N PHE A 258 18.12 3.12 -17.43
CA PHE A 258 17.53 2.47 -16.26
C PHE A 258 17.50 0.94 -16.35
N ARG A 259 18.05 0.32 -17.41
CA ARG A 259 18.00 -1.15 -17.59
C ARG A 259 18.51 -1.89 -16.35
N ASN A 260 19.75 -1.61 -15.94
CA ASN A 260 20.38 -2.31 -14.81
C ASN A 260 19.61 -2.07 -13.50
N ASP A 261 19.21 -0.82 -13.27
CA ASP A 261 18.38 -0.40 -12.13
C ASP A 261 17.07 -1.21 -12.02
N VAL A 262 16.41 -1.44 -13.16
CA VAL A 262 15.17 -2.24 -13.22
C VAL A 262 15.48 -3.72 -12.98
N VAL A 263 16.52 -4.27 -13.58
CA VAL A 263 16.92 -5.68 -13.39
C VAL A 263 17.22 -5.96 -11.91
N THR A 264 18.06 -5.15 -11.28
CA THR A 264 18.39 -5.27 -9.85
C THR A 264 17.14 -5.11 -8.97
N PHE A 265 16.23 -4.19 -9.31
CA PHE A 265 14.97 -4.03 -8.59
C PHE A 265 14.11 -5.30 -8.66
N LEU A 266 13.91 -5.84 -9.87
CA LEU A 266 13.08 -7.03 -10.08
C LEU A 266 13.69 -8.25 -9.39
N ALA A 267 15.01 -8.43 -9.50
CA ALA A 267 15.74 -9.51 -8.84
C ALA A 267 15.55 -9.48 -7.32
N ARG A 268 15.75 -8.31 -6.70
CA ARG A 268 15.54 -8.12 -5.25
C ARG A 268 14.09 -8.36 -4.83
N ASP A 269 13.12 -7.87 -5.60
CA ASP A 269 11.70 -8.07 -5.29
C ASP A 269 11.29 -9.55 -5.43
N LEU A 270 11.83 -10.26 -6.43
CA LEU A 270 11.66 -11.70 -6.62
C LEU A 270 12.32 -12.53 -5.50
N ALA A 271 13.53 -12.15 -5.05
CA ALA A 271 14.27 -12.83 -3.99
C ALA A 271 13.51 -12.89 -2.66
N ARG A 272 12.61 -11.94 -2.43
CA ARG A 272 11.72 -11.91 -1.26
C ARG A 272 10.62 -12.99 -1.28
N ARG A 273 10.46 -13.74 -2.38
CA ARG A 273 9.51 -14.86 -2.49
C ARG A 273 10.17 -16.13 -1.93
N PRO A 274 9.74 -16.65 -0.75
CA PRO A 274 10.46 -17.73 -0.07
C PRO A 274 10.56 -19.02 -0.90
N SER A 275 9.51 -19.33 -1.66
CA SER A 275 9.38 -20.56 -2.44
C SER A 275 10.07 -20.53 -3.81
N LEU A 276 10.52 -19.36 -4.28
CA LEU A 276 11.16 -19.22 -5.58
C LEU A 276 12.66 -19.49 -5.45
N ASN A 277 13.24 -20.33 -6.30
CA ASN A 277 14.70 -20.53 -6.40
C ASN A 277 15.24 -20.12 -7.78
N THR A 278 16.57 -20.05 -7.89
CA THR A 278 17.30 -19.60 -9.09
C THR A 278 16.96 -20.43 -10.32
N ALA A 279 16.89 -21.76 -10.16
CA ALA A 279 16.53 -22.66 -11.26
C ALA A 279 15.10 -22.41 -11.76
N GLN A 280 14.14 -22.25 -10.84
CA GLN A 280 12.75 -21.90 -11.19
C GLN A 280 12.64 -20.54 -11.87
N LEU A 281 13.42 -19.55 -11.42
CA LEU A 281 13.46 -18.24 -12.05
C LEU A 281 14.02 -18.32 -13.48
N GLY A 282 15.09 -19.09 -13.69
CA GLY A 282 15.65 -19.35 -15.02
C GLY A 282 14.63 -20.00 -15.94
N VAL A 283 13.94 -21.06 -15.48
CA VAL A 283 12.87 -21.72 -16.24
C VAL A 283 11.72 -20.75 -16.57
N ALA A 284 11.34 -19.88 -15.63
CA ALA A 284 10.30 -18.88 -15.87
C ALA A 284 10.72 -17.85 -16.92
N PHE A 285 11.98 -17.40 -16.89
CA PHE A 285 12.54 -16.48 -17.87
C PHE A 285 12.59 -17.13 -19.27
N ASP A 286 13.07 -18.37 -19.35
CA ASP A 286 13.16 -19.10 -20.62
C ASP A 286 11.77 -19.33 -21.25
N ALA A 287 10.75 -19.60 -20.41
CA ALA A 287 9.36 -19.70 -20.86
C ALA A 287 8.80 -18.37 -21.38
N LEU A 288 9.13 -17.24 -20.76
CA LEU A 288 8.77 -15.90 -21.23
C LEU A 288 9.35 -15.64 -22.61
N VAL A 289 10.65 -15.88 -22.78
CA VAL A 289 11.36 -15.66 -24.06
C VAL A 289 10.78 -16.56 -25.14
N SER A 290 10.53 -17.85 -24.82
CA SER A 290 9.91 -18.78 -25.77
C SER A 290 8.53 -18.31 -26.23
N ALA A 291 7.70 -17.82 -25.33
CA ALA A 291 6.36 -17.31 -25.65
C ALA A 291 6.40 -16.00 -26.46
N LEU A 292 7.37 -15.12 -26.20
CA LEU A 292 7.61 -13.94 -27.04
C LEU A 292 8.04 -14.34 -28.45
N ARG A 293 9.01 -15.26 -28.56
CA ARG A 293 9.54 -15.73 -29.85
C ARG A 293 8.51 -16.49 -30.68
N ALA A 294 7.60 -17.23 -30.05
CA ALA A 294 6.48 -17.88 -30.74
C ALA A 294 5.59 -16.87 -31.50
N ASN A 295 5.52 -15.63 -31.03
CA ASN A 295 4.80 -14.54 -31.66
C ASN A 295 5.71 -13.62 -32.50
N ALA A 296 7.02 -13.87 -32.58
CA ALA A 296 7.94 -12.97 -33.28
C ALA A 296 7.68 -12.88 -34.79
N GLY A 297 7.10 -13.93 -35.41
CA GLY A 297 6.78 -13.93 -36.84
C GLY A 297 5.73 -12.88 -37.24
N SER A 298 4.68 -12.70 -36.44
CA SER A 298 3.66 -11.66 -36.66
C SER A 298 4.20 -10.26 -36.37
N LEU A 299 5.16 -10.15 -35.46
CA LEU A 299 5.79 -8.90 -35.02
C LEU A 299 6.91 -8.41 -35.95
N ALA A 300 7.67 -9.32 -36.54
CA ALA A 300 8.78 -9.01 -37.46
C ALA A 300 8.28 -8.34 -38.75
N HIS A 301 7.14 -8.80 -39.29
CA HIS A 301 6.49 -8.15 -40.44
C HIS A 301 6.13 -6.68 -40.16
N LYS A 302 5.99 -6.30 -38.89
CA LYS A 302 5.56 -4.97 -38.44
C LYS A 302 6.71 -4.11 -37.90
N SER A 303 7.98 -4.57 -38.01
CA SER A 303 9.18 -3.87 -37.50
C SER A 303 9.11 -3.53 -35.99
N ARG A 304 8.53 -4.42 -35.17
CA ARG A 304 8.33 -4.19 -33.72
C ARG A 304 8.96 -5.23 -32.80
N THR A 305 9.71 -6.18 -33.37
CA THR A 305 10.59 -7.07 -32.62
C THR A 305 11.99 -6.48 -32.63
N PHE A 306 12.49 -6.08 -31.46
CA PHE A 306 13.87 -5.58 -31.34
C PHE A 306 14.76 -6.49 -30.49
N GLU A 307 14.26 -7.68 -30.14
CA GLU A 307 15.02 -8.70 -29.40
C GLU A 307 16.33 -9.04 -30.10
N MET A 308 17.40 -9.17 -29.30
CA MET A 308 18.70 -9.69 -29.74
C MET A 308 19.09 -10.84 -28.82
N ALA A 309 19.46 -11.98 -29.40
CA ALA A 309 19.72 -13.20 -28.64
C ALA A 309 20.86 -13.05 -27.62
N SER A 310 21.91 -12.29 -27.95
CA SER A 310 23.00 -11.96 -27.02
C SER A 310 22.48 -11.18 -25.82
N ASP A 311 21.77 -10.08 -26.07
CA ASP A 311 21.26 -9.18 -25.03
C ASP A 311 20.24 -9.89 -24.11
N THR A 312 19.47 -10.82 -24.66
CA THR A 312 18.52 -11.67 -23.91
C THR A 312 19.25 -12.66 -22.98
N LEU A 313 20.37 -13.23 -23.43
CA LEU A 313 21.19 -14.11 -22.59
C LEU A 313 21.87 -13.30 -21.48
N ASP A 314 22.45 -12.15 -21.81
CA ASP A 314 23.06 -11.25 -20.83
C ASP A 314 22.03 -10.79 -19.79
N LEU A 315 20.83 -10.41 -20.23
CA LEU A 315 19.73 -10.03 -19.33
C LEU A 315 19.31 -11.18 -18.39
N ARG A 316 19.30 -12.41 -18.90
CA ARG A 316 18.99 -13.59 -18.10
C ARG A 316 20.03 -13.78 -17.00
N ASP A 317 21.29 -13.75 -17.37
CA ASP A 317 22.39 -14.01 -16.46
C ASP A 317 22.50 -12.89 -15.40
N GLU A 318 22.36 -11.63 -15.80
CA GLU A 318 22.28 -10.48 -14.87
C GLU A 318 21.11 -10.61 -13.88
N LEU A 319 19.93 -11.06 -14.34
CA LEU A 319 18.76 -11.23 -13.49
C LEU A 319 18.98 -12.34 -12.45
N LEU A 320 19.59 -13.46 -12.86
CA LEU A 320 19.85 -14.60 -11.98
C LEU A 320 20.95 -14.28 -10.96
N GLU A 321 22.03 -13.64 -11.40
CA GLU A 321 23.12 -13.18 -10.52
C GLU A 321 22.59 -12.21 -9.46
N ALA A 322 21.88 -11.16 -9.87
CA ALA A 322 21.31 -10.19 -8.95
C ALA A 322 20.26 -10.82 -7.99
N PHE A 323 19.59 -11.89 -8.41
CA PHE A 323 18.64 -12.61 -7.57
C PHE A 323 19.36 -13.40 -6.49
N ASP A 324 20.44 -14.10 -6.85
CA ASP A 324 21.26 -14.86 -5.91
C ASP A 324 21.95 -13.95 -4.90
N GLU A 325 22.51 -12.81 -5.36
CA GLU A 325 23.07 -11.78 -4.47
C GLU A 325 22.03 -11.24 -3.47
N ALA A 326 20.80 -11.00 -3.92
CA ALA A 326 19.75 -10.46 -3.06
C ALA A 326 19.21 -11.47 -2.02
N ARG A 327 19.56 -12.75 -2.12
CA ARG A 327 19.19 -13.79 -1.14
C ARG A 327 20.24 -14.04 -0.07
N GLN A 328 21.47 -13.58 -0.29
CA GLN A 328 22.55 -13.65 0.70
C GLN A 328 22.30 -12.65 1.84
#